data_AF-A0A846D485-F1
#
_entry.id   AF-A0A846D485-F1
#
_cell.length_a   1.000
_cell.length_b   1.000
_cell.length_c   1.000
_cell.angle_alpha   90.00
_cell.angle_beta   90.00
_cell.angle_gamma   90.00
#
_symmetry.space_group_name_H-M   'P 1'
#
loop_
_entity.id
_entity.type
_entity.pdbx_description
1 polymer ?
#
loop_
_entity_poly.entity_id
_entity_poly.type
_entity_poly.pdbx_seq_one_letter_code
_entity_poly.pdbx_strand_id
1 'polypeptide(L)'
;MNRFSMYTISTESPTQSNLRRLELLLEYCQLAARPTLSVSDSNRMAEILELAEADQILNLLIDKADLVIAKQFSWLSDNDIDTYKNQIAKLEEYLEIFVSQKSPKTSETLRHKFACFTGNL
;
A
#
# COMPACT_ATOMS: atom_id res chain seq x y z
N MET A 1 -14.09 30.31 6.96
CA MET A 1 -14.74 29.02 7.31
C MET A 1 -14.04 27.94 6.53
N ASN A 2 -13.30 27.08 7.23
CA ASN A 2 -12.34 26.15 6.67
C ASN A 2 -13.07 24.93 6.07
N ARG A 3 -12.85 24.65 4.78
CA ARG A 3 -13.41 23.48 4.08
C ARG A 3 -12.56 22.26 4.40
N PHE A 4 -12.90 21.54 5.46
CA PHE A 4 -12.41 20.19 5.65
C PHE A 4 -13.19 19.25 4.72
N SER A 5 -12.60 18.92 3.59
CA SER A 5 -13.07 17.84 2.73
C SER A 5 -12.91 16.53 3.50
N MET A 6 -14.03 16.08 4.10
CA MET A 6 -14.17 14.72 4.59
C MET A 6 -13.91 13.76 3.43
N TYR A 7 -12.76 13.11 3.43
CA TYR A 7 -12.61 11.86 2.70
C TYR A 7 -13.55 10.87 3.39
N THR A 8 -14.74 10.71 2.85
CA THR A 8 -15.62 9.59 3.19
C THR A 8 -14.87 8.33 2.77
N ILE A 9 -14.29 7.63 3.74
CA ILE A 9 -13.87 6.24 3.55
C ILE A 9 -15.17 5.50 3.30
N SER A 10 -15.51 5.31 2.02
CA SER A 10 -16.71 4.58 1.63
C SER A 10 -16.54 3.16 2.14
N THR A 11 -17.32 2.78 3.15
CA THR A 11 -17.37 1.43 3.74
C THR A 11 -18.11 0.47 2.81
N GLU A 12 -17.85 0.55 1.50
CA GLU A 12 -18.38 -0.37 0.51
C GLU A 12 -17.54 -1.64 0.50
N SER A 13 -18.22 -2.79 0.50
CA SER A 13 -17.62 -4.11 0.35
C SER A 13 -16.56 -4.10 -0.77
N PRO A 14 -15.40 -4.75 -0.60
CA PRO A 14 -14.33 -4.71 -1.59
C PRO A 14 -14.81 -5.12 -2.97
N THR A 15 -14.72 -4.21 -3.93
CA THR A 15 -14.92 -4.52 -5.34
C THR A 15 -13.75 -5.36 -5.85
N GLN A 16 -13.96 -6.14 -6.91
CA GLN A 16 -12.89 -6.91 -7.55
C GLN A 16 -11.70 -6.02 -7.97
N SER A 17 -11.97 -4.78 -8.39
CA SER A 17 -10.95 -3.78 -8.70
C SER A 17 -10.12 -3.38 -7.48
N ASN A 18 -10.74 -3.21 -6.30
CA ASN A 18 -10.00 -2.86 -5.08
C ASN A 18 -9.13 -4.02 -4.59
N LEU A 19 -9.61 -5.26 -4.69
CA LEU A 19 -8.79 -6.44 -4.40
C LEU A 19 -7.59 -6.53 -5.34
N ARG A 20 -7.80 -6.26 -6.64
CA ARG A 20 -6.69 -6.24 -7.60
C ARG A 20 -5.66 -5.16 -7.29
N ARG A 21 -6.09 -3.95 -6.91
CA ARG A 21 -5.18 -2.88 -6.47
C ARG A 21 -4.37 -3.30 -5.24
N LEU A 22 -5.02 -3.94 -4.26
CA LEU A 22 -4.34 -4.45 -3.08
C LEU A 22 -3.28 -5.50 -3.43
N GLU A 23 -3.60 -6.45 -4.32
CA GLU A 23 -2.64 -7.44 -4.79
C GLU A 23 -1.39 -6.79 -5.39
N LEU A 24 -1.60 -5.85 -6.32
CA LEU A 24 -0.53 -5.13 -7.00
C LEU A 24 0.31 -4.30 -6.03
N LEU A 25 -0.34 -3.62 -5.07
CA LEU A 25 0.33 -2.83 -4.06
C LEU A 25 1.21 -3.69 -3.13
N LEU A 26 0.68 -4.83 -2.66
CA LEU A 26 1.46 -5.72 -1.81
C LEU A 26 2.63 -6.35 -2.58
N GLU A 27 2.44 -6.67 -3.86
CA GLU A 27 3.51 -7.14 -4.74
C GLU A 27 4.58 -6.06 -4.94
N TYR A 28 4.18 -4.82 -5.20
CA TYR A 28 5.07 -3.66 -5.28
C TYR A 28 5.89 -3.50 -4.01
N CYS A 29 5.25 -3.49 -2.83
CA CYS A 29 5.96 -3.36 -1.55
C CYS A 29 7.00 -4.47 -1.36
N GLN A 30 6.66 -5.70 -1.72
CA GLN A 30 7.58 -6.84 -1.63
C GLN A 30 8.78 -6.72 -2.56
N LEU A 31 8.60 -6.14 -3.74
CA LEU A 31 9.68 -5.88 -4.68
C LEU A 31 10.53 -4.72 -4.17
N ALA A 32 9.92 -3.61 -3.77
CA ALA A 32 10.59 -2.38 -3.36
C ALA A 32 11.42 -2.55 -2.07
N ALA A 33 10.99 -3.45 -1.18
CA ALA A 33 11.73 -3.79 0.03
C ALA A 33 12.94 -4.72 -0.22
N ARG A 34 13.16 -5.22 -1.44
CA ARG A 34 14.32 -6.07 -1.73
C ARG A 34 15.59 -5.23 -1.88
N PRO A 35 16.73 -5.66 -1.31
CA PRO A 35 18.00 -4.96 -1.49
C PRO A 35 18.52 -5.00 -2.92
N THR A 36 18.14 -6.03 -3.69
CA THR A 36 18.46 -6.18 -5.11
C THR A 36 17.29 -6.81 -5.84
N LEU A 37 17.07 -6.41 -7.09
CA LEU A 37 16.04 -6.98 -7.96
C LEU A 37 16.69 -7.85 -9.03
N SER A 38 16.10 -9.02 -9.27
CA SER A 38 16.39 -9.79 -10.49
C SER A 38 15.81 -9.07 -11.72
N VAL A 39 16.18 -9.50 -12.93
CA VAL A 39 15.60 -8.97 -14.17
C VAL A 39 14.09 -9.18 -14.21
N SER A 40 13.61 -10.37 -13.83
CA SER A 40 12.18 -10.67 -13.76
C SER A 40 11.46 -9.82 -12.73
N ASP A 41 12.07 -9.60 -11.55
CA ASP A 41 11.49 -8.75 -10.51
C ASP A 41 11.42 -7.28 -10.96
N SER A 42 12.45 -6.80 -11.66
CA SER A 42 12.50 -5.44 -12.20
C SER A 42 11.45 -5.22 -13.28
N ASN A 43 11.27 -6.19 -14.19
CA ASN A 43 10.21 -6.14 -15.20
C ASN A 43 8.84 -6.13 -14.54
N ARG A 44 8.64 -6.98 -13.52
CA ARG A 44 7.37 -7.04 -12.80
C ARG A 44 7.07 -5.74 -12.06
N MET A 45 8.09 -5.12 -11.47
CA MET A 45 7.96 -3.80 -10.86
C MET A 45 7.52 -2.73 -11.87
N ALA A 46 8.15 -2.71 -13.05
CA ALA A 46 7.81 -1.78 -14.12
C ALA A 46 6.36 -1.95 -14.60
N GLU A 47 5.89 -3.20 -14.76
CA GLU A 47 4.49 -3.48 -15.10
C GLU A 47 3.51 -2.93 -14.05
N ILE A 48 3.83 -3.06 -12.76
CA ILE A 48 2.96 -2.53 -11.69
C ILE A 48 2.89 -1.00 -11.74
N LEU A 49 4.03 -0.34 -11.99
CA LEU A 49 4.08 1.11 -12.13
C LEU A 49 3.30 1.61 -13.35
N GLU A 50 3.41 0.92 -14.49
CA GLU A 50 2.62 1.24 -15.69
C GLU A 50 1.10 1.10 -15.43
N LEU A 51 0.70 0.06 -14.70
CA LEU A 51 -0.70 -0.10 -14.28
C LEU A 51 -1.16 1.02 -13.33
N ALA A 52 -0.25 1.55 -12.49
CA ALA A 52 -0.54 2.63 -11.57
C ALA A 52 -0.74 3.97 -12.30
N GLU A 53 0.00 4.23 -13.37
CA GLU A 53 -0.21 5.43 -14.21
C GLU A 53 -1.64 5.51 -14.76
N ALA A 54 -2.24 4.36 -15.08
CA ALA A 54 -3.63 4.26 -15.55
C ALA A 54 -4.68 4.22 -14.41
N ASP A 55 -4.26 4.01 -13.16
CA ASP A 55 -5.15 3.85 -12.00
C ASP A 55 -4.73 4.77 -10.85
N GLN A 56 -5.39 5.95 -10.77
CA GLN A 56 -5.09 6.98 -9.78
C GLN A 56 -5.14 6.50 -8.32
N ILE A 57 -5.98 5.52 -8.02
CA ILE A 57 -6.08 4.96 -6.66
C ILE A 57 -4.84 4.11 -6.38
N LEU A 58 -4.44 3.26 -7.33
CA LEU A 58 -3.21 2.47 -7.21
C LEU A 58 -1.98 3.37 -7.10
N ASN A 59 -1.89 4.42 -7.94
CA ASN A 59 -0.77 5.37 -7.87
C ASN A 59 -0.66 6.04 -6.50
N LEU A 60 -1.79 6.55 -5.97
CA LEU A 60 -1.82 7.16 -4.64
C LEU A 60 -1.42 6.18 -3.54
N LEU A 61 -1.76 4.89 -3.70
CA LEU A 61 -1.37 3.86 -2.74
C LEU A 61 0.13 3.55 -2.80
N ILE A 62 0.72 3.51 -4.00
CA ILE A 62 2.16 3.34 -4.21
C ILE A 62 2.94 4.50 -3.61
N ASP A 63 2.52 5.75 -3.86
CA ASP A 63 3.16 6.95 -3.29
C ASP A 63 3.22 6.87 -1.75
N LYS A 64 2.15 6.37 -1.12
CA LYS A 64 2.11 6.18 0.33
C LYS A 64 2.94 4.99 0.78
N ALA A 65 2.99 3.91 0.00
CA ALA A 65 3.79 2.74 0.32
C ALA A 65 5.28 3.07 0.32
N ASP A 66 5.73 3.91 -0.61
CA ASP A 66 7.11 4.41 -0.65
C ASP A 66 7.48 5.16 0.64
N LEU A 67 6.56 5.93 1.22
CA LEU A 67 6.78 6.58 2.51
C LEU A 67 6.94 5.56 3.66
N VAL A 68 6.16 4.48 3.65
CA VAL A 68 6.28 3.41 4.65
C VAL A 68 7.60 2.66 4.49
N ILE A 69 7.99 2.34 3.27
CA ILE A 69 9.25 1.67 2.95
C ILE A 69 10.43 2.56 3.36
N ALA A 70 10.41 3.83 2.98
CA ALA A 70 11.45 4.78 3.35
C ALA A 70 11.57 4.94 4.89
N LYS A 71 10.45 4.92 5.62
CA LYS A 71 10.46 4.84 7.09
C LYS A 71 11.10 3.54 7.58
N GLN A 72 10.71 2.38 7.04
CA GLN A 72 11.23 1.07 7.45
C GLN A 72 12.74 0.95 7.28
N PHE A 73 13.28 1.48 6.18
CA PHE A 73 14.72 1.49 5.93
C PHE A 73 15.45 2.68 6.55
N SER A 74 14.79 3.49 7.38
CA SER A 74 15.36 4.69 8.01
C SER A 74 15.96 5.67 7.00
N TRP A 75 15.36 5.77 5.81
CA TRP A 75 15.72 6.75 4.78
C TRP A 75 15.13 8.13 5.05
N LEU A 76 14.10 8.19 5.90
CA LEU A 76 13.46 9.44 6.34
C LEU A 76 14.06 9.89 7.67
N SER A 77 14.24 11.21 7.84
CA SER A 77 14.58 11.79 9.14
C SER A 77 13.36 11.80 10.06
N ASP A 78 13.58 11.97 11.37
CA ASP A 78 12.47 12.08 12.35
C ASP A 78 11.48 13.21 12.02
N ASN A 79 11.97 14.31 11.44
CA ASN A 79 11.14 15.43 10.99
C ASN A 79 10.26 15.06 9.78
N ASP A 80 10.79 14.25 8.86
CA ASP A 80 10.04 13.75 7.70
C ASP A 80 8.97 12.77 8.17
N ILE A 81 9.29 11.89 9.12
CA ILE A 81 8.34 10.94 9.70
C ILE A 81 7.16 11.67 10.34
N ASP A 82 7.40 12.74 11.12
CA ASP A 82 6.31 13.52 11.74
C ASP A 82 5.43 14.21 10.68
N THR A 83 6.04 14.67 9.59
CA THR A 83 5.35 15.29 8.44
C THR A 83 4.43 14.28 7.74
N TYR A 84 4.87 13.03 7.58
CA TYR A 84 4.16 12.01 6.82
C TYR A 84 3.34 11.02 7.66
N LYS A 85 3.38 11.10 9.00
CA LYS A 85 2.71 10.14 9.91
C LYS A 85 1.23 9.90 9.59
N ASN A 86 0.51 10.95 9.20
CA ASN A 86 -0.91 10.86 8.87
C ASN A 86 -1.16 10.11 7.56
N GLN A 87 -0.23 10.17 6.60
CA GLN A 87 -0.34 9.47 5.32
C GLN A 87 -0.01 7.99 5.49
N ILE A 88 1.01 7.70 6.28
CA ILE A 88 1.40 6.34 6.69
C ILE A 88 0.25 5.65 7.42
N ALA A 89 -0.30 6.28 8.46
CA ALA A 89 -1.42 5.72 9.23
C ALA A 89 -2.66 5.46 8.35
N LYS A 90 -2.96 6.36 7.41
CA LYS A 90 -4.07 6.17 6.46
C LYS A 90 -3.85 4.98 5.51
N LEU A 91 -2.61 4.72 5.10
CA LEU A 91 -2.31 3.56 4.28
C LEU A 91 -2.49 2.27 5.09
N GLU A 92 -1.98 2.25 6.32
CA GLU A 92 -2.12 1.12 7.25
C GLU A 92 -3.60 0.81 7.52
N GLU A 93 -4.41 1.82 7.85
CA GLU A 93 -5.85 1.66 8.07
C GLU A 93 -6.58 1.14 6.83
N TYR A 94 -6.29 1.71 5.65
CA TYR A 94 -6.88 1.26 4.39
C TYR A 94 -6.56 -0.22 4.15
N LEU A 95 -5.28 -0.58 4.23
CA LEU A 95 -4.82 -1.95 4.05
C LEU A 95 -5.47 -2.92 5.06
N GLU A 96 -5.56 -2.53 6.33
CA GLU A 96 -6.19 -3.34 7.37
C GLU A 96 -7.67 -3.61 7.07
N ILE A 97 -8.41 -2.62 6.56
CA ILE A 97 -9.82 -2.79 6.14
C ILE A 97 -9.93 -3.82 5.00
N PHE A 98 -9.04 -3.78 4.01
CA PHE A 98 -9.07 -4.73 2.90
C PHE A 98 -8.64 -6.15 3.30
N VAL A 99 -7.74 -6.26 4.27
CA VAL A 99 -7.15 -7.54 4.69
C VAL A 99 -7.90 -8.17 5.87
N SER A 100 -8.66 -7.41 6.66
CA SER A 100 -9.39 -7.93 7.84
C SER A 100 -10.38 -9.06 7.52
N GLN A 101 -10.65 -9.93 8.49
CA GLN A 101 -11.60 -11.07 8.41
C GLN A 101 -13.03 -10.64 8.04
N LYS A 102 -13.35 -9.35 8.14
CA LYS A 102 -14.64 -8.77 7.71
C LYS A 102 -14.76 -8.56 6.20
N SER A 103 -13.67 -8.70 5.43
CA SER A 103 -13.70 -8.77 3.96
C SER A 103 -13.77 -10.25 3.55
N PRO A 104 -14.95 -10.78 3.17
CA PRO A 104 -15.15 -12.22 2.96
C PRO A 104 -14.45 -12.80 1.73
N LYS A 105 -13.60 -12.04 1.02
CA LYS A 105 -13.01 -12.43 -0.29
C LYS A 105 -11.48 -12.32 -0.37
N THR A 106 -10.79 -11.95 0.70
CA THR A 106 -9.33 -11.76 0.65
C THR A 106 -8.61 -13.09 0.88
N SER A 107 -7.73 -13.50 -0.03
CA SER A 107 -7.01 -14.78 0.06
C SER A 107 -6.05 -14.83 1.26
N GLU A 108 -5.83 -16.02 1.82
CA GLU A 108 -4.88 -16.25 2.92
C GLU A 108 -3.47 -15.75 2.57
N THR A 109 -3.09 -15.90 1.30
CA THR A 109 -1.82 -15.37 0.78
C THR A 109 -1.73 -13.86 0.93
N LEU A 110 -2.80 -13.10 0.66
CA LEU A 110 -2.78 -11.64 0.83
C LEU A 110 -2.71 -11.23 2.30
N ARG A 111 -3.37 -11.98 3.20
CA ARG A 111 -3.25 -11.78 4.65
C ARG A 111 -1.81 -11.95 5.12
N HIS A 112 -1.17 -13.03 4.70
CA HIS A 112 0.22 -13.30 5.04
C HIS A 112 1.16 -12.22 4.49
N LYS A 113 1.02 -11.83 3.22
CA LYS A 113 1.84 -10.77 2.61
C LYS A 113 1.71 -9.43 3.34
N PHE A 114 0.50 -9.07 3.79
CA PHE A 114 0.28 -7.87 4.57
C PHE A 114 0.93 -7.92 5.96
N ALA A 115 0.84 -9.06 6.65
CA ALA A 115 1.53 -9.26 7.93
C ALA A 115 3.05 -9.11 7.79
N CYS A 116 3.62 -9.66 6.71
CA CYS A 116 5.04 -9.47 6.36
C CYS A 116 5.38 -7.99 6.16
N PHE A 117 4.55 -7.25 5.40
CA PHE A 117 4.79 -5.85 5.09
C PHE A 117 4.75 -4.95 6.32
N THR A 118 3.77 -5.17 7.21
CA THR A 118 3.59 -4.35 8.42
C THR A 118 4.53 -4.74 9.57
N GLY A 119 5.34 -5.78 9.39
CA GLY A 119 6.24 -6.28 10.44
C GLY A 119 5.51 -6.92 11.62
N ASN A 120 4.25 -7.33 11.43
CA ASN A 120 3.38 -7.94 12.46
C ASN A 120 3.44 -9.48 12.46
N LEU A 121 4.57 -10.07 12.07
CA LEU A 121 4.80 -11.52 12.04
C LEU A 121 5.32 -12.07 13.37
#